data_AF-A0A8J5K1Q1-F1
#
_entry.id   AF-A0A8J5K1Q1-F1
#
_cell.length_a   1.000
_cell.length_b   1.000
_cell.length_c   1.000
_cell.angle_alpha   90.00
_cell.angle_beta   90.00
_cell.angle_gamma   90.00
#
_symmetry.space_group_name_H-M   'P 1'
#
loop_
_entity.id
_entity.type
_entity.pdbx_description
1 polymer ?
#
loop_
_entity_poly.entity_id
_entity_poly.type
_entity_poly.pdbx_seq_one_letter_code
_entity_poly.pdbx_strand_id
1 'polypeptide(L)'
;MGIIGNVTDDEDEEVQHCLPSVRHCGWDHGSTAGGESYGQCCCGRTQDERLNTYHITYSCEWKRSKMTVVRYLTPEQLVGFENYKYSAQDTSPLSNYVMHPFWNAVVKICPRWIAPNVLTFVGFLFTVGNFVLLAVYDYSYYASSDEPPADQYPPIPNWVWFACAFNHFMAHTLDGIDGKQARRTGTSGPLGELFDHGLDSWSTFFIPACIWSVFGRLDYSISPLRFYFVLWNVILCFYTSHWEKYLTKILFLPWGYDISQMLIFVIYLITGFGGQNIWKFKIFWGISSGAMFEFMMYAGSLGTSLPMSFWNIYKSYRDKTGKMLGVWESIRPLFTPIVFFTFSTIWVYHSSTDIINKNPRMYLFMVGTIFANVNCRLIVSQMSSTRCEFINWLILPLALSVVIVLVFPSLEMATLLVMSSVATVAHIHYGVYVIEPIDYSPTVRKEFVDGCPRNQCEIENFFVFDSRVIRVLYEVADKRAFGSVYCIKAKTTLGRGNQH
;
A
#
# COMPACT_ATOMS: atom_id res chain seq x y z
N MET A 1 -65.76 -1.06 -7.33
CA MET A 1 -66.71 -2.09 -7.79
C MET A 1 -65.97 -3.44 -7.75
N GLY A 2 -66.51 -4.41 -6.97
CA GLY A 2 -66.06 -5.81 -6.84
C GLY A 2 -65.06 -6.07 -5.69
N ILE A 3 -65.47 -6.15 -4.41
CA ILE A 3 -66.09 -7.27 -3.62
C ILE A 3 -65.03 -8.28 -3.09
N ILE A 4 -64.62 -8.16 -1.81
CA ILE A 4 -64.91 -9.00 -0.61
C ILE A 4 -64.29 -10.42 -0.62
N GLY A 5 -63.52 -10.76 0.43
CA GLY A 5 -63.22 -12.15 0.78
C GLY A 5 -62.18 -12.34 1.90
N ASN A 6 -62.66 -12.49 3.14
CA ASN A 6 -62.11 -13.08 4.36
C ASN A 6 -60.61 -13.43 4.49
N VAL A 7 -60.06 -12.97 5.63
CA VAL A 7 -58.94 -13.60 6.35
C VAL A 7 -59.42 -14.97 6.83
N THR A 8 -58.77 -16.02 6.36
CA THR A 8 -58.77 -17.35 6.98
C THR A 8 -57.32 -17.67 7.33
N ASP A 9 -57.09 -17.92 8.62
CA ASP A 9 -55.92 -18.61 9.12
C ASP A 9 -55.79 -19.94 8.37
N ASP A 10 -54.71 -20.13 7.63
CA ASP A 10 -54.18 -21.45 7.30
C ASP A 10 -52.66 -21.37 7.47
N GLU A 11 -52.23 -22.05 8.53
CA GLU A 11 -50.87 -22.42 8.87
C GLU A 11 -50.23 -23.17 7.69
N ASP A 12 -48.97 -22.84 7.36
CA ASP A 12 -47.92 -23.78 6.90
C ASP A 12 -46.66 -23.00 6.49
N GLU A 13 -46.12 -22.18 7.41
CA GLU A 13 -44.68 -21.89 7.38
C GLU A 13 -44.02 -23.02 8.16
N GLU A 14 -43.28 -23.87 7.45
CA GLU A 14 -42.53 -25.01 7.97
C GLU A 14 -41.37 -24.52 8.86
N VAL A 15 -41.70 -24.02 10.05
CA VAL A 15 -40.76 -23.77 11.14
C VAL A 15 -40.31 -25.15 11.63
N GLN A 16 -39.15 -25.62 11.16
CA GLN A 16 -38.52 -26.81 11.73
C GLN A 16 -38.28 -26.61 13.23
N HIS A 17 -39.21 -27.11 14.03
CA HIS A 17 -39.08 -27.25 15.47
C HIS A 17 -37.88 -28.17 15.76
N CYS A 18 -36.79 -27.60 16.29
CA CYS A 18 -35.73 -28.40 16.90
C CYS A 18 -36.31 -29.12 18.14
N LEU A 19 -36.66 -30.40 17.97
CA LEU A 19 -37.16 -31.27 19.02
C LEU A 19 -36.11 -31.45 20.13
N PRO A 20 -36.52 -31.73 21.38
CA PRO A 20 -35.59 -31.98 22.46
C PRO A 20 -34.78 -33.25 22.12
N SER A 21 -33.44 -33.14 22.14
CA SER A 21 -32.43 -34.22 22.01
C SER A 21 -31.90 -34.64 20.63
N VAL A 22 -32.29 -34.02 19.50
CA VAL A 22 -31.78 -34.44 18.17
C VAL A 22 -30.99 -33.32 17.47
N ARG A 23 -29.76 -33.61 17.02
CA ARG A 23 -29.01 -32.73 16.11
C ARG A 23 -29.69 -32.79 14.73
N HIS A 24 -30.26 -31.68 14.27
CA HIS A 24 -30.65 -31.54 12.87
C HIS A 24 -29.52 -30.88 12.08
N CYS A 25 -29.08 -31.53 11.01
CA CYS A 25 -28.12 -30.97 10.06
C CYS A 25 -28.78 -30.95 8.67
N GLY A 26 -28.89 -29.75 8.09
CA GLY A 26 -29.37 -29.55 6.72
C GLY A 26 -28.22 -29.24 5.76
N TRP A 27 -28.41 -29.55 4.48
CA TRP A 27 -27.51 -29.21 3.39
C TRP A 27 -28.12 -28.09 2.55
N ASP A 28 -27.43 -26.95 2.44
CA ASP A 28 -27.82 -25.88 1.51
C ASP A 28 -26.97 -25.97 0.24
N HIS A 29 -27.65 -26.01 -0.92
CA HIS A 29 -27.04 -26.01 -2.24
C HIS A 29 -27.11 -24.61 -2.86
N GLY A 30 -25.95 -23.93 -2.95
CA GLY A 30 -25.81 -22.67 -3.71
C GLY A 30 -24.95 -22.87 -4.94
N SER A 31 -25.53 -22.74 -6.15
CA SER A 31 -24.80 -22.75 -7.41
C SER A 31 -24.36 -21.33 -7.78
N THR A 32 -23.05 -21.09 -7.82
CA THR A 32 -22.45 -19.88 -8.40
C THR A 32 -21.58 -20.27 -9.59
N ALA A 33 -21.61 -19.48 -10.66
CA ALA A 33 -20.80 -19.70 -11.85
C ALA A 33 -19.30 -19.68 -11.47
N GLY A 34 -18.69 -20.86 -11.34
CA GLY A 34 -17.28 -21.04 -10.94
C GLY A 34 -17.01 -22.11 -9.89
N GLY A 35 -18.04 -22.71 -9.28
CA GLY A 35 -17.88 -23.88 -8.41
C GLY A 35 -19.05 -24.10 -7.45
N GLU A 36 -19.33 -25.36 -7.14
CA GLU A 36 -20.31 -25.74 -6.13
C GLU A 36 -19.77 -25.44 -4.73
N SER A 37 -20.56 -24.75 -3.91
CA SER A 37 -20.28 -24.56 -2.48
C SER A 37 -21.26 -25.41 -1.67
N TYR A 38 -20.70 -26.19 -0.75
CA TYR A 38 -21.46 -27.08 0.13
C TYR A 38 -21.31 -26.59 1.58
N GLY A 39 -22.44 -26.24 2.19
CA GLY A 39 -22.52 -25.87 3.61
C GLY A 39 -23.35 -26.90 4.38
N GLN A 40 -22.83 -27.35 5.53
CA GLN A 40 -23.60 -28.13 6.49
C GLN A 40 -23.79 -27.29 7.75
N CYS A 41 -25.02 -26.90 8.04
CA CYS A 41 -25.38 -26.16 9.25
C CYS A 41 -26.10 -27.10 10.21
N CYS A 42 -25.53 -27.25 11.41
CA CYS A 42 -26.11 -28.05 12.49
C CYS A 42 -26.57 -27.13 13.63
N CYS A 43 -27.78 -27.35 14.10
CA CYS A 43 -28.36 -26.69 15.26
C CYS A 43 -28.34 -27.65 16.48
N GLY A 44 -27.83 -27.17 17.62
CA GLY A 44 -27.83 -27.91 18.88
C GLY A 44 -28.47 -27.09 20.00
N ARG A 45 -29.22 -27.75 20.89
CA ARG A 45 -29.78 -27.14 22.11
C ARG A 45 -29.19 -27.82 23.33
N THR A 46 -28.52 -27.06 24.21
CA THR A 46 -28.00 -27.56 25.50
C THR A 46 -28.74 -26.88 26.65
N GLN A 47 -29.13 -27.66 27.67
CA GLN A 47 -29.81 -27.17 28.86
C GLN A 47 -28.79 -26.96 29.98
N ASP A 48 -28.77 -25.76 30.56
CA ASP A 48 -28.04 -25.51 31.80
C ASP A 48 -28.99 -25.77 32.99
N GLU A 49 -28.83 -26.93 33.63
CA GLU A 49 -29.68 -27.37 34.74
C GLU A 49 -29.58 -26.48 35.98
N ARG A 50 -28.52 -25.65 36.12
CA ARG A 50 -28.36 -24.76 37.28
C ARG A 50 -29.09 -23.43 37.13
N LEU A 51 -29.31 -22.98 35.89
CA LEU A 51 -29.90 -21.67 35.59
C LEU A 51 -31.27 -21.77 34.91
N ASN A 52 -31.74 -22.99 34.60
CA ASN A 52 -32.99 -23.26 33.90
C ASN A 52 -33.12 -22.48 32.58
N THR A 53 -32.01 -22.35 31.85
CA THR A 53 -31.88 -21.63 30.58
C THR A 53 -31.42 -22.58 29.47
N TYR A 54 -31.95 -22.38 28.25
CA TYR A 54 -31.56 -23.14 27.07
C TYR A 54 -30.59 -22.33 26.20
N HIS A 55 -29.47 -22.94 25.82
CA HIS A 55 -28.53 -22.38 24.84
C HIS A 55 -28.73 -23.06 23.49
N ILE A 56 -28.93 -22.26 22.44
CA ILE A 56 -28.99 -22.73 21.06
C ILE A 56 -27.65 -22.39 20.39
N THR A 57 -26.92 -23.40 19.95
CA THR A 57 -25.65 -23.27 19.21
C THR A 57 -25.87 -23.64 17.76
N TYR A 58 -25.45 -22.74 16.86
CA TYR A 58 -25.41 -22.97 15.42
C TYR A 58 -23.96 -23.16 15.00
N SER A 59 -23.66 -24.27 14.32
CA SER A 59 -22.36 -24.59 13.76
C SER A 59 -22.52 -24.77 12.25
N CYS A 60 -21.91 -23.91 11.45
CA CYS A 60 -21.86 -24.08 10.00
C CYS A 60 -20.43 -24.36 9.55
N GLU A 61 -20.20 -25.52 8.92
CA GLU A 61 -18.97 -25.82 8.21
C GLU A 61 -19.16 -25.58 6.71
N TRP A 62 -18.31 -24.72 6.14
CA TRP A 62 -18.28 -24.45 4.71
C TRP A 62 -17.02 -25.07 4.11
N LYS A 63 -17.18 -26.05 3.22
CA LYS A 63 -16.08 -26.52 2.38
C LYS A 63 -15.96 -25.59 1.18
N ARG A 64 -14.95 -24.72 1.19
CA ARG A 64 -14.56 -23.94 0.00
C ARG A 64 -14.06 -24.90 -1.09
N SER A 65 -14.58 -24.75 -2.31
CA SER A 65 -13.97 -25.33 -3.50
C SER A 65 -12.51 -24.86 -3.59
N LYS A 66 -11.59 -25.76 -3.98
CA LYS A 66 -10.17 -25.45 -4.17
C LYS A 66 -10.00 -24.51 -5.36
N MET A 67 -10.27 -23.23 -5.17
CA MET A 67 -9.71 -22.20 -6.04
C MET A 67 -8.20 -22.21 -5.80
N THR A 68 -7.39 -22.44 -6.84
CA THR A 68 -5.93 -22.34 -6.79
C THR A 68 -5.55 -20.88 -6.55
N VAL A 69 -5.67 -20.43 -5.30
CA VAL A 69 -5.18 -19.11 -4.87
C VAL A 69 -3.66 -19.15 -5.00
N VAL A 70 -3.11 -18.27 -5.84
CA VAL A 70 -1.66 -18.08 -5.93
C VAL A 70 -1.17 -17.64 -4.57
N ARG A 71 -0.41 -18.51 -3.88
CA ARG A 71 0.16 -18.19 -2.57
C ARG A 71 1.51 -17.52 -2.76
N TYR A 72 1.57 -16.21 -2.52
CA TYR A 72 2.83 -15.47 -2.49
C TYR A 72 3.63 -15.67 -1.21
N LEU A 73 2.96 -16.03 -0.12
CA LEU A 73 3.58 -16.27 1.17
C LEU A 73 3.81 -17.77 1.40
N THR A 74 5.03 -18.11 1.80
CA THR A 74 5.35 -19.48 2.23
C THR A 74 4.80 -19.74 3.63
N PRO A 75 4.62 -21.02 4.03
CA PRO A 75 4.22 -21.36 5.40
C PRO A 75 5.15 -20.76 6.46
N GLU A 76 6.46 -20.74 6.20
CA GLU A 76 7.46 -20.15 7.10
C GLU A 76 7.27 -18.64 7.23
N GLN A 77 6.90 -17.95 6.15
CA GLN A 77 6.62 -16.52 6.18
C GLN A 77 5.38 -16.21 7.02
N LEU A 78 4.33 -17.03 6.90
CA LEU A 78 3.11 -16.89 7.69
C LEU A 78 3.38 -17.05 9.19
N VAL A 79 4.14 -18.09 9.57
CA VAL A 79 4.58 -18.29 10.97
C VAL A 79 5.44 -17.11 11.44
N GLY A 80 6.28 -16.57 10.56
CA GLY A 80 7.06 -15.36 10.84
C GLY A 80 6.19 -14.15 11.18
N PHE A 81 5.14 -13.91 10.38
CA PHE A 81 4.18 -12.83 10.61
C PHE A 81 3.41 -12.98 11.93
N GLU A 82 3.04 -14.19 12.33
CA GLU A 82 2.36 -14.44 13.60
C GLU A 82 3.22 -14.08 14.83
N ASN A 83 4.55 -14.17 14.69
CA ASN A 83 5.50 -13.81 15.75
C ASN A 83 6.02 -12.37 15.64
N TYR A 84 5.57 -11.63 14.63
CA TYR A 84 6.08 -10.30 14.36
C TYR A 84 5.63 -9.30 15.43
N LYS A 85 6.57 -8.45 15.85
CA LYS A 85 6.29 -7.31 16.74
C LYS A 85 6.83 -6.05 16.10
N TYR A 86 5.96 -5.04 15.99
CA TYR A 86 6.34 -3.72 15.51
C TYR A 86 7.52 -3.17 16.33
N SER A 87 8.55 -2.73 15.63
CA SER A 87 9.75 -2.13 16.23
C SER A 87 10.30 -1.06 15.30
N ALA A 88 10.17 0.19 15.74
CA ALA A 88 10.67 1.35 15.03
C ALA A 88 11.25 2.36 16.02
N GLN A 89 12.23 3.14 15.57
CA GLN A 89 12.82 4.23 16.30
C GLN A 89 12.84 5.49 15.43
N ASP A 90 12.23 6.54 15.95
CA ASP A 90 12.26 7.86 15.35
C ASP A 90 13.06 8.83 16.25
N THR A 91 14.13 9.40 15.71
CA THR A 91 14.94 10.41 16.39
C THR A 91 14.90 11.77 15.67
N SER A 92 14.05 11.92 14.65
CA SER A 92 13.90 13.15 13.88
C SER A 92 13.36 14.27 14.78
N PRO A 93 14.06 15.42 14.86
CA PRO A 93 13.55 16.55 15.63
C PRO A 93 12.22 17.08 15.09
N LEU A 94 12.07 17.17 13.76
CA LEU A 94 10.83 17.63 13.15
C LEU A 94 9.67 16.67 13.45
N SER A 95 9.92 15.35 13.32
CA SER A 95 8.91 14.34 13.63
C SER A 95 8.46 14.44 15.08
N ASN A 96 9.42 14.35 16.01
CA ASN A 96 9.12 14.23 17.44
C ASN A 96 8.49 15.49 18.03
N TYR A 97 8.94 16.69 17.62
CA TYR A 97 8.50 17.94 18.23
C TYR A 97 7.40 18.66 17.47
N VAL A 98 7.15 18.33 16.20
CA VAL A 98 6.12 18.99 15.38
C VAL A 98 5.10 17.99 14.83
N MET A 99 5.55 17.00 14.06
CA MET A 99 4.63 16.12 13.33
C MET A 99 3.87 15.18 14.24
N HIS A 100 4.52 14.54 15.22
CA HIS A 100 3.86 13.67 16.18
C HIS A 100 2.80 14.41 17.02
N PRO A 101 3.07 15.59 17.61
CA PRO A 101 2.03 16.41 18.23
C PRO A 101 0.87 16.74 17.29
N PHE A 102 1.16 17.16 16.05
CA PHE A 102 0.16 17.45 15.03
C PHE A 102 -0.72 16.23 14.73
N TRP A 103 -0.12 15.10 14.34
CA TRP A 103 -0.83 13.85 14.04
C TRP A 103 -1.60 13.30 15.25
N ASN A 104 -1.09 13.45 16.48
CA ASN A 104 -1.81 13.10 17.70
C ASN A 104 -3.07 13.96 17.92
N ALA A 105 -3.10 15.18 17.40
CA ALA A 105 -4.30 16.01 17.38
C ALA A 105 -5.24 15.58 16.22
N VAL A 106 -4.71 15.43 15.02
CA VAL A 106 -5.49 15.07 13.82
C VAL A 106 -6.18 13.72 13.96
N VAL A 107 -5.50 12.71 14.50
CA VAL A 107 -6.10 11.37 14.68
C VAL A 107 -7.35 11.41 15.55
N LYS A 108 -7.51 12.39 16.45
CA LYS A 108 -8.72 12.53 17.28
C LYS A 108 -9.94 12.95 16.46
N ILE A 109 -9.73 13.66 15.35
CA ILE A 109 -10.76 14.09 14.40
C ILE A 109 -11.21 12.91 13.53
N CYS A 110 -10.29 11.97 13.23
CA CYS A 110 -10.61 10.77 12.47
C CYS A 110 -11.68 9.93 13.20
N PRO A 111 -12.84 9.63 12.57
CA PRO A 111 -13.83 8.74 13.17
C PRO A 111 -13.26 7.34 13.45
N ARG A 112 -13.66 6.73 14.57
CA ARG A 112 -13.15 5.40 14.96
C ARG A 112 -13.56 4.26 14.04
N TRP A 113 -14.63 4.43 13.25
CA TRP A 113 -15.09 3.44 12.28
C TRP A 113 -14.25 3.42 10.99
N ILE A 114 -13.35 4.39 10.79
CA ILE A 114 -12.41 4.36 9.67
C ILE A 114 -11.25 3.43 10.04
N ALA A 115 -11.11 2.36 9.27
CA ALA A 115 -10.01 1.42 9.39
C ALA A 115 -8.66 2.10 9.02
N PRO A 116 -7.56 1.81 9.74
CA PRO A 116 -6.24 2.39 9.46
C PRO A 116 -5.79 2.23 8.01
N ASN A 117 -5.92 1.03 7.43
CA ASN A 117 -5.50 0.74 6.06
C ASN A 117 -6.25 1.60 5.01
N VAL A 118 -7.46 2.09 5.34
CA VAL A 118 -8.18 3.04 4.46
C VAL A 118 -7.44 4.36 4.41
N LEU A 119 -6.91 4.84 5.56
CA LEU A 119 -6.15 6.08 5.63
C LEU A 119 -4.87 5.95 4.78
N THR A 120 -4.12 4.87 4.96
CA THR A 120 -2.94 4.54 4.16
C THR A 120 -3.27 4.51 2.66
N PHE A 121 -4.31 3.78 2.27
CA PHE A 121 -4.68 3.63 0.86
C PHE A 121 -5.14 4.96 0.23
N VAL A 122 -5.96 5.72 0.93
CA VAL A 122 -6.41 7.04 0.45
C VAL A 122 -5.24 8.03 0.39
N GLY A 123 -4.34 8.00 1.38
CA GLY A 123 -3.10 8.77 1.37
C GLY A 123 -2.23 8.46 0.14
N PHE A 124 -2.03 7.17 -0.15
CA PHE A 124 -1.37 6.72 -1.37
C PHE A 124 -2.08 7.19 -2.65
N LEU A 125 -3.41 7.10 -2.72
CA LEU A 125 -4.16 7.59 -3.89
C LEU A 125 -3.99 9.08 -4.15
N PHE A 126 -3.71 9.90 -3.13
CA PHE A 126 -3.36 11.31 -3.34
C PHE A 126 -1.99 11.48 -4.02
N THR A 127 -1.01 10.61 -3.77
CA THR A 127 0.29 10.65 -4.48
C THR A 127 0.11 10.23 -5.93
N VAL A 128 -0.68 9.18 -6.19
CA VAL A 128 -1.09 8.77 -7.55
C VAL A 128 -1.87 9.88 -8.24
N GLY A 129 -2.79 10.54 -7.54
CA GLY A 129 -3.59 11.65 -8.05
C GLY A 129 -2.72 12.81 -8.53
N ASN A 130 -1.68 13.18 -7.77
CA ASN A 130 -0.70 14.18 -8.22
C ASN A 130 0.04 13.75 -9.48
N PHE A 131 0.46 12.49 -9.53
CA PHE A 131 1.19 11.98 -10.69
C PHE A 131 0.32 12.00 -11.96
N VAL A 132 -0.93 11.56 -11.86
CA VAL A 132 -1.89 11.58 -12.97
C VAL A 132 -2.22 13.01 -13.39
N LEU A 133 -2.49 13.90 -12.43
CA LEU A 133 -2.79 15.31 -12.69
C LEU A 133 -1.64 15.98 -13.45
N LEU A 134 -0.40 15.79 -12.99
CA LEU A 134 0.77 16.35 -13.68
C LEU A 134 1.10 15.62 -14.97
N ALA A 135 0.75 14.34 -15.13
CA ALA A 135 0.88 13.66 -16.42
C ALA A 135 -0.06 14.24 -17.48
N VAL A 136 -1.24 14.72 -17.09
CA VAL A 136 -2.20 15.38 -18.00
C VAL A 136 -1.69 16.76 -18.43
N TYR A 137 -1.17 17.56 -17.49
CA TYR A 137 -0.72 18.92 -17.78
C TYR A 137 0.71 19.03 -18.31
N ASP A 138 1.58 18.09 -17.95
CA ASP A 138 3.01 18.14 -18.26
C ASP A 138 3.64 16.74 -18.35
N TYR A 139 3.13 15.93 -19.29
CA TYR A 139 3.61 14.56 -19.48
C TYR A 139 5.14 14.47 -19.65
N SER A 140 5.74 15.40 -20.41
CA SER A 140 7.14 15.36 -20.84
C SER A 140 8.09 16.23 -20.01
N TYR A 141 7.61 16.89 -18.96
CA TYR A 141 8.35 17.82 -18.09
C TYR A 141 8.82 19.11 -18.75
N TYR A 142 8.16 19.55 -19.83
CA TYR A 142 8.51 20.78 -20.55
C TYR A 142 7.74 22.01 -20.06
N ALA A 143 6.58 21.86 -19.43
CA ALA A 143 5.67 22.98 -19.14
C ALA A 143 6.23 24.03 -18.15
N SER A 144 7.27 23.67 -17.40
CA SER A 144 7.98 24.59 -16.49
C SER A 144 9.31 25.11 -17.03
N SER A 145 9.63 24.80 -18.29
CA SER A 145 10.82 25.28 -19.00
C SER A 145 10.46 26.38 -20.00
N ASP A 146 11.42 27.26 -20.33
CA ASP A 146 11.31 28.34 -21.31
C ASP A 146 12.12 28.08 -22.59
N GLU A 147 13.14 27.22 -22.53
CA GLU A 147 13.98 26.93 -23.71
C GLU A 147 13.26 26.02 -24.72
N PRO A 148 13.41 26.24 -26.04
CA PRO A 148 12.84 25.35 -27.04
C PRO A 148 13.28 23.88 -26.83
N PRO A 149 12.37 22.89 -26.98
CA PRO A 149 11.01 23.00 -27.55
C PRO A 149 9.91 23.32 -26.53
N ALA A 150 10.22 23.86 -25.34
CA ALA A 150 9.23 24.12 -24.30
C ALA A 150 8.17 25.14 -24.71
N ASP A 151 8.46 26.00 -25.68
CA ASP A 151 7.53 26.95 -26.31
C ASP A 151 6.28 26.29 -26.90
N GLN A 152 6.34 24.98 -27.18
CA GLN A 152 5.22 24.18 -27.69
C GLN A 152 4.30 23.65 -26.58
N TYR A 153 4.68 23.81 -25.31
CA TYR A 153 3.97 23.25 -24.15
C TYR A 153 3.38 24.38 -23.31
N PRO A 154 2.07 24.38 -23.04
CA PRO A 154 1.47 25.42 -22.22
C PRO A 154 1.94 25.30 -20.76
N PRO A 155 2.08 26.43 -20.04
CA PRO A 155 2.43 26.41 -18.63
C PRO A 155 1.36 25.70 -17.79
N ILE A 156 1.79 25.02 -16.72
CA ILE A 156 0.89 24.36 -15.77
C ILE A 156 0.04 25.44 -15.05
N PRO A 157 -1.31 25.36 -15.09
CA PRO A 157 -2.15 26.34 -14.41
C PRO A 157 -1.92 26.38 -12.90
N ASN A 158 -1.89 27.57 -12.30
CA ASN A 158 -1.55 27.74 -10.88
C ASN A 158 -2.42 26.93 -9.90
N TRP A 159 -3.70 26.70 -10.21
CA TRP A 159 -4.58 25.90 -9.36
C TRP A 159 -4.12 24.44 -9.24
N VAL A 160 -3.43 23.91 -10.26
CA VAL A 160 -2.87 22.55 -10.24
C VAL A 160 -1.85 22.42 -9.13
N TRP A 161 -1.03 23.46 -8.89
CA TRP A 161 -0.07 23.46 -7.78
C TRP A 161 -0.75 23.49 -6.41
N PHE A 162 -1.86 24.22 -6.26
CA PHE A 162 -2.67 24.15 -5.03
C PHE A 162 -3.30 22.77 -4.83
N ALA A 163 -3.78 22.13 -5.89
CA ALA A 163 -4.25 20.74 -5.83
C ALA A 163 -3.10 19.79 -5.44
N CYS A 164 -1.90 19.98 -5.99
CA CYS A 164 -0.71 19.21 -5.62
C CYS A 164 -0.34 19.39 -4.15
N ALA A 165 -0.38 20.63 -3.64
CA ALA A 165 -0.14 20.93 -2.23
C ALA A 165 -1.16 20.22 -1.33
N PHE A 166 -2.46 20.33 -1.65
CA PHE A 166 -3.52 19.67 -0.89
C PHE A 166 -3.33 18.15 -0.88
N ASN A 167 -3.18 17.53 -2.04
CA ASN A 167 -3.00 16.09 -2.17
C ASN A 167 -1.75 15.61 -1.42
N HIS A 168 -0.63 16.34 -1.52
CA HIS A 168 0.60 15.96 -0.84
C HIS A 168 0.49 16.08 0.69
N PHE A 169 -0.13 17.16 1.17
CA PHE A 169 -0.44 17.34 2.59
C PHE A 169 -1.35 16.23 3.12
N MET A 170 -2.40 15.89 2.35
CA MET A 170 -3.30 14.80 2.72
C MET A 170 -2.60 13.45 2.69
N ALA A 171 -1.76 13.17 1.70
CA ALA A 171 -0.96 11.95 1.63
C ALA A 171 -0.11 11.77 2.89
N HIS A 172 0.74 12.76 3.22
CA HIS A 172 1.62 12.72 4.38
C HIS A 172 0.86 12.71 5.72
N THR A 173 -0.27 13.41 5.79
CA THR A 173 -1.09 13.44 7.02
C THR A 173 -1.79 12.11 7.26
N LEU A 174 -2.41 11.52 6.23
CA LEU A 174 -3.16 10.27 6.36
C LEU A 174 -2.24 9.09 6.69
N ASP A 175 -1.07 9.05 6.04
CA ASP A 175 0.04 8.16 6.36
C ASP A 175 0.46 8.31 7.84
N GLY A 176 0.84 9.51 8.27
CA GLY A 176 1.33 9.74 9.64
C GLY A 176 0.32 9.48 10.77
N ILE A 177 -1.00 9.39 10.47
CA ILE A 177 -2.02 9.05 11.46
C ILE A 177 -2.46 7.59 11.43
N ASP A 178 -2.09 6.78 10.44
CA ASP A 178 -2.66 5.43 10.26
C ASP A 178 -2.32 4.49 11.44
N GLY A 179 -1.06 4.42 11.89
CA GLY A 179 -0.63 3.63 13.01
C GLY A 179 -1.14 4.21 14.32
N LYS A 180 -1.36 5.53 14.39
CA LYS A 180 -2.00 6.17 15.55
C LYS A 180 -3.47 5.77 15.64
N GLN A 181 -4.16 5.71 14.51
CA GLN A 181 -5.52 5.20 14.42
C GLN A 181 -5.54 3.72 14.80
N ALA A 182 -4.62 2.90 14.28
CA ALA A 182 -4.53 1.47 14.58
C ALA A 182 -4.34 1.19 16.08
N ARG A 183 -3.55 2.01 16.78
CA ARG A 183 -3.43 1.94 18.25
C ARG A 183 -4.71 2.37 18.96
N ARG A 184 -5.39 3.39 18.44
CA ARG A 184 -6.64 3.93 19.00
C ARG A 184 -7.84 2.98 18.84
N THR A 185 -7.86 2.19 17.77
CA THR A 185 -8.91 1.21 17.46
C THR A 185 -8.57 -0.22 17.91
N GLY A 186 -7.34 -0.46 18.40
CA GLY A 186 -6.91 -1.80 18.81
C GLY A 186 -6.65 -2.75 17.63
N THR A 187 -6.40 -2.22 16.44
CA THR A 187 -6.21 -2.99 15.19
C THR A 187 -4.77 -2.87 14.65
N SER A 188 -3.79 -2.78 15.55
CA SER A 188 -2.37 -2.78 15.16
C SER A 188 -1.92 -4.19 14.84
N GLY A 189 -1.27 -4.39 13.69
CA GLY A 189 -0.78 -5.71 13.30
C GLY A 189 0.22 -5.68 12.14
N PRO A 190 0.88 -6.81 11.86
CA PRO A 190 1.85 -6.95 10.76
C PRO A 190 1.24 -6.62 9.40
N LEU A 191 -0.04 -6.89 9.18
CA LEU A 191 -0.71 -6.61 7.92
C LEU A 191 -0.73 -5.11 7.62
N GLY A 192 -1.12 -4.28 8.61
CA GLY A 192 -1.21 -2.84 8.43
C GLY A 192 0.15 -2.23 8.09
N GLU A 193 1.21 -2.64 8.79
CA GLU A 193 2.57 -2.17 8.50
C GLU A 193 3.09 -2.65 7.14
N LEU A 194 2.81 -3.90 6.74
CA LEU A 194 3.18 -4.40 5.42
C LEU A 194 2.48 -3.59 4.32
N PHE A 195 1.22 -3.24 4.53
CA PHE A 195 0.41 -2.47 3.60
C PHE A 195 0.95 -1.04 3.45
N ASP A 196 1.20 -0.38 4.58
CA ASP A 196 1.82 0.95 4.69
C ASP A 196 3.15 1.04 3.94
N HIS A 197 4.17 0.32 4.42
CA HIS A 197 5.48 0.34 3.79
C HIS A 197 5.47 -0.17 2.33
N GLY A 198 4.52 -1.04 2.00
CA GLY A 198 4.30 -1.52 0.64
C GLY A 198 3.88 -0.41 -0.31
N LEU A 199 2.91 0.43 0.09
CA LEU A 199 2.46 1.58 -0.69
C LEU A 199 3.50 2.71 -0.71
N ASP A 200 4.20 2.93 0.40
CA ASP A 200 5.32 3.87 0.47
C ASP A 200 6.41 3.57 -0.55
N SER A 201 6.72 2.28 -0.77
CA SER A 201 7.69 1.86 -1.77
C SER A 201 7.32 2.27 -3.20
N TRP A 202 6.05 2.55 -3.47
CA TRP A 202 5.60 3.08 -4.76
C TRP A 202 5.57 4.62 -4.74
N SER A 203 5.15 5.21 -3.62
CA SER A 203 5.21 6.66 -3.38
C SER A 203 6.63 7.24 -3.50
N THR A 204 7.67 6.45 -3.23
CA THR A 204 9.08 6.86 -3.44
C THR A 204 9.40 7.22 -4.88
N PHE A 205 8.58 6.81 -5.85
CA PHE A 205 8.64 7.30 -7.23
C PHE A 205 7.67 8.46 -7.48
N PHE A 206 6.40 8.31 -7.07
CA PHE A 206 5.37 9.31 -7.39
C PHE A 206 5.74 10.71 -6.88
N ILE A 207 6.21 10.80 -5.65
CA ILE A 207 6.56 12.07 -5.00
C ILE A 207 7.68 12.80 -5.75
N PRO A 208 8.89 12.22 -5.94
CA PRO A 208 9.96 12.90 -6.68
C PRO A 208 9.58 13.20 -8.13
N ALA A 209 8.89 12.29 -8.82
CA ALA A 209 8.42 12.53 -10.19
C ALA A 209 7.50 13.76 -10.28
N CYS A 210 6.62 13.95 -9.29
CA CYS A 210 5.72 15.11 -9.26
C CYS A 210 6.49 16.42 -9.02
N ILE A 211 7.35 16.48 -8.00
CA ILE A 211 8.04 17.72 -7.63
C ILE A 211 9.00 18.20 -8.73
N TRP A 212 9.53 17.30 -9.55
CA TRP A 212 10.36 17.69 -10.69
C TRP A 212 9.59 18.53 -11.74
N SER A 213 8.27 18.33 -11.85
CA SER A 213 7.42 19.14 -12.74
C SER A 213 7.43 20.63 -12.35
N VAL A 214 7.74 20.97 -11.09
CA VAL A 214 7.88 22.36 -10.65
C VAL A 214 9.08 23.04 -11.31
N PHE A 215 10.18 22.31 -11.49
CA PHE A 215 11.42 22.84 -12.06
C PHE A 215 11.50 22.70 -13.58
N GLY A 216 10.76 21.75 -14.17
CA GLY A 216 10.88 21.42 -15.59
C GLY A 216 12.16 20.62 -15.87
N ARG A 217 12.59 20.53 -17.14
CA ARG A 217 13.71 19.65 -17.56
C ARG A 217 14.83 20.32 -18.35
N LEU A 218 14.67 21.59 -18.69
CA LEU A 218 15.65 22.36 -19.47
C LEU A 218 16.28 23.46 -18.60
N ASP A 219 16.06 24.71 -18.97
CA ASP A 219 16.55 25.91 -18.31
C ASP A 219 16.21 25.91 -16.82
N TYR A 220 17.17 26.41 -16.04
CA TYR A 220 17.11 26.45 -14.58
C TYR A 220 16.85 25.11 -13.88
N SER A 221 16.84 23.99 -14.61
CA SER A 221 16.60 22.65 -14.07
C SER A 221 17.77 21.70 -14.33
N ILE A 222 17.51 20.39 -14.23
CA ILE A 222 18.40 19.29 -14.59
C ILE A 222 17.78 18.45 -15.70
N SER A 223 18.61 17.81 -16.50
CA SER A 223 18.17 16.95 -17.59
C SER A 223 17.46 15.68 -17.07
N PRO A 224 16.63 15.02 -17.90
CA PRO A 224 16.01 13.75 -17.51
C PRO A 224 16.98 12.66 -17.08
N LEU A 225 18.17 12.60 -17.69
CA LEU A 225 19.22 11.65 -17.28
C LEU A 225 19.74 11.95 -15.88
N ARG A 226 19.95 13.22 -15.52
CA ARG A 226 20.35 13.61 -14.16
C ARG A 226 19.24 13.30 -13.17
N PHE A 227 18.00 13.63 -13.51
CA PHE A 227 16.85 13.31 -12.67
C PHE A 227 16.65 11.79 -12.48
N TYR A 228 16.93 10.98 -13.50
CA TYR A 228 16.95 9.51 -13.37
C TYR A 228 17.89 9.05 -12.26
N PHE A 229 19.09 9.63 -12.14
CA PHE A 229 20.00 9.31 -11.02
C PHE A 229 19.55 9.88 -9.67
N VAL A 230 18.87 11.03 -9.66
CA VAL A 230 18.20 11.54 -8.45
C VAL A 230 17.12 10.56 -7.98
N LEU A 231 16.31 10.02 -8.89
CA LEU A 231 15.32 8.99 -8.55
C LEU A 231 16.02 7.75 -7.97
N TRP A 232 17.10 7.28 -8.59
CA TRP A 232 17.90 6.17 -8.05
C TRP A 232 18.43 6.44 -6.65
N ASN A 233 18.88 7.67 -6.39
CA ASN A 233 19.31 8.07 -5.06
C ASN A 233 18.18 7.94 -4.02
N VAL A 234 16.98 8.42 -4.34
CA VAL A 234 15.80 8.33 -3.45
C VAL A 234 15.43 6.88 -3.18
N ILE A 235 15.29 6.06 -4.22
CA ILE A 235 14.88 4.65 -4.03
C ILE A 235 15.96 3.83 -3.31
N LEU A 236 17.25 4.12 -3.51
CA LEU A 236 18.33 3.48 -2.77
C LEU A 236 18.31 3.87 -1.28
N CYS A 237 17.98 5.12 -0.95
CA CYS A 237 17.83 5.53 0.45
C CYS A 237 16.67 4.81 1.12
N PHE A 238 15.52 4.72 0.44
CA PHE A 238 14.36 3.99 0.94
C PHE A 238 14.67 2.50 1.13
N TYR A 239 15.27 1.86 0.12
CA TYR A 239 15.69 0.46 0.19
C TYR A 239 16.68 0.20 1.33
N THR A 240 17.63 1.12 1.53
CA THR A 240 18.64 1.02 2.60
C THR A 240 18.01 1.00 3.98
N SER A 241 16.92 1.75 4.22
CA SER A 241 16.22 1.73 5.52
C SER A 241 15.57 0.37 5.83
N HIS A 242 15.03 -0.30 4.80
CA HIS A 242 14.50 -1.65 4.95
C HIS A 242 15.60 -2.71 4.99
N TRP A 243 16.71 -2.50 4.28
CA TRP A 243 17.87 -3.38 4.40
C TRP A 243 18.47 -3.29 5.80
N GLU A 244 18.57 -2.09 6.36
CA GLU A 244 18.94 -1.82 7.74
C GLU A 244 17.98 -2.57 8.69
N LYS A 245 16.67 -2.43 8.55
CA LYS A 245 15.70 -3.16 9.38
C LYS A 245 15.83 -4.68 9.22
N TYR A 246 16.06 -5.19 8.01
CA TYR A 246 16.27 -6.61 7.76
C TYR A 246 17.43 -7.17 8.60
N LEU A 247 18.49 -6.38 8.82
CA LEU A 247 19.68 -6.75 9.60
C LEU A 247 19.54 -6.47 11.10
N THR A 248 18.98 -5.31 11.47
CA THR A 248 18.91 -4.80 12.85
C THR A 248 17.65 -5.22 13.60
N LYS A 249 16.59 -5.60 12.87
CA LYS A 249 15.20 -5.83 13.36
C LYS A 249 14.46 -4.56 13.81
N ILE A 250 15.03 -3.38 13.59
CA ILE A 250 14.44 -2.09 14.00
C ILE A 250 14.33 -1.21 12.75
N LEU A 251 13.17 -0.61 12.52
CA LEU A 251 13.03 0.43 11.50
C LEU A 251 13.51 1.77 12.06
N PHE A 252 14.60 2.32 11.53
CA PHE A 252 15.04 3.67 11.89
C PHE A 252 14.44 4.66 10.88
N LEU A 253 13.65 5.61 11.36
CA LEU A 253 13.02 6.60 10.49
C LEU A 253 14.07 7.67 10.11
N PRO A 254 14.27 7.95 8.80
CA PRO A 254 15.26 8.92 8.38
C PRO A 254 14.77 10.35 8.62
N TRP A 255 15.63 11.18 9.21
CA TRP A 255 15.30 12.59 9.52
C TRP A 255 14.83 13.39 8.31
N GLY A 256 15.41 13.09 7.15
CA GLY A 256 15.09 13.78 5.89
C GLY A 256 13.67 13.53 5.40
N TYR A 257 12.98 12.47 5.85
CA TYR A 257 11.64 12.13 5.35
C TYR A 257 10.64 13.26 5.61
N ASP A 258 10.27 13.54 6.87
CA ASP A 258 9.28 14.57 7.19
C ASP A 258 9.71 15.97 6.73
N ILE A 259 11.02 16.26 6.77
CA ILE A 259 11.57 17.53 6.29
C ILE A 259 11.26 17.67 4.79
N SER A 260 11.50 16.62 4.01
CA SER A 260 11.23 16.62 2.57
C SER A 260 9.74 16.74 2.26
N GLN A 261 8.86 16.03 2.98
CA GLN A 261 7.40 16.09 2.77
C GLN A 261 6.87 17.51 3.04
N MET A 262 7.27 18.11 4.16
CA MET A 262 6.85 19.48 4.51
C MET A 262 7.42 20.52 3.54
N LEU A 263 8.68 20.34 3.09
CA LEU A 263 9.28 21.23 2.10
C LEU A 263 8.57 21.14 0.75
N ILE A 264 8.25 19.95 0.28
CA ILE A 264 7.51 19.73 -0.98
C ILE A 264 6.12 20.36 -0.90
N PHE A 265 5.41 20.19 0.21
CA PHE A 265 4.13 20.87 0.46
C PHE A 265 4.26 22.40 0.33
N VAL A 266 5.26 22.99 0.98
CA VAL A 266 5.51 24.44 0.92
C VAL A 266 5.91 24.88 -0.49
N ILE A 267 6.73 24.10 -1.20
CA ILE A 267 7.10 24.37 -2.59
C ILE A 267 5.86 24.44 -3.47
N TYR A 268 4.93 23.48 -3.35
CA TYR A 268 3.68 23.52 -4.12
C TYR A 268 2.83 24.75 -3.78
N LEU A 269 2.74 25.15 -2.51
CA LEU A 269 2.02 26.37 -2.14
C LEU A 269 2.64 27.63 -2.75
N ILE A 270 3.97 27.79 -2.64
CA ILE A 270 4.71 28.92 -3.23
C ILE A 270 4.49 28.96 -4.75
N THR A 271 4.57 27.80 -5.41
CA THR A 271 4.33 27.66 -6.85
C THR A 271 2.89 27.98 -7.23
N GLY A 272 1.91 27.63 -6.39
CA GLY A 272 0.51 28.01 -6.61
C GLY A 272 0.29 29.52 -6.57
N PHE A 273 0.95 30.25 -5.66
CA PHE A 273 0.77 31.69 -5.53
C PHE A 273 1.50 32.49 -6.63
N GLY A 274 2.75 32.14 -6.96
CA GLY A 274 3.53 32.93 -7.92
C GLY A 274 3.90 32.24 -9.23
N GLY A 275 3.38 31.04 -9.47
CA GLY A 275 3.66 30.25 -10.67
C GLY A 275 5.07 29.63 -10.66
N GLN A 276 5.38 28.86 -11.70
CA GLN A 276 6.69 28.19 -11.83
C GLN A 276 7.86 29.16 -12.00
N ASN A 277 7.62 30.40 -12.44
CA ASN A 277 8.67 31.38 -12.70
C ASN A 277 9.48 31.75 -11.45
N ILE A 278 8.90 31.58 -10.24
CA ILE A 278 9.64 31.76 -8.98
C ILE A 278 10.88 30.87 -8.91
N TRP A 279 10.83 29.68 -9.52
CA TRP A 279 11.92 28.71 -9.48
C TRP A 279 12.96 28.93 -10.57
N LYS A 280 12.83 29.96 -11.41
CA LYS A 280 13.79 30.26 -12.48
C LYS A 280 14.88 31.21 -12.00
N PHE A 281 15.75 30.69 -11.14
CA PHE A 281 16.88 31.46 -10.60
C PHE A 281 18.17 30.64 -10.57
N LYS A 282 19.27 31.37 -10.46
CA LYS A 282 20.60 30.82 -10.18
C LYS A 282 21.09 31.38 -8.84
N ILE A 283 21.65 30.52 -8.00
CA ILE A 283 22.33 30.93 -6.77
C ILE A 283 23.78 31.32 -7.07
N PHE A 284 24.58 31.57 -6.02
CA PHE A 284 26.01 31.88 -6.15
C PHE A 284 26.74 30.84 -7.02
N TRP A 285 27.72 31.28 -7.80
CA TRP A 285 28.42 30.49 -8.85
C TRP A 285 27.56 30.03 -10.04
N GLY A 286 26.36 30.57 -10.23
CA GLY A 286 25.54 30.26 -11.41
C GLY A 286 24.84 28.90 -11.38
N ILE A 287 24.79 28.24 -10.21
CA ILE A 287 24.08 26.97 -10.00
C ILE A 287 22.57 27.23 -10.13
N SER A 288 21.90 26.51 -11.03
CA SER A 288 20.44 26.63 -11.20
C SER A 288 19.67 26.06 -10.01
N SER A 289 18.43 26.51 -9.82
CA SER A 289 17.54 26.00 -8.77
C SER A 289 17.33 24.47 -8.84
N GLY A 290 17.20 23.88 -10.04
CA GLY A 290 17.11 22.43 -10.18
C GLY A 290 18.43 21.72 -9.86
N ALA A 291 19.59 22.31 -10.19
CA ALA A 291 20.88 21.75 -9.78
C ALA A 291 21.11 21.87 -8.26
N MET A 292 20.61 22.95 -7.64
CA MET A 292 20.56 23.09 -6.19
C MET A 292 19.66 22.01 -5.57
N PHE A 293 18.48 21.76 -6.14
CA PHE A 293 17.59 20.68 -5.71
C PHE A 293 18.27 19.31 -5.81
N GLU A 294 18.90 19.00 -6.95
CA GLU A 294 19.70 17.78 -7.11
C GLU A 294 20.79 17.66 -6.04
N PHE A 295 21.57 18.72 -5.81
CA PHE A 295 22.60 18.72 -4.78
C PHE A 295 22.02 18.46 -3.39
N MET A 296 20.89 19.08 -3.04
CA MET A 296 20.21 18.86 -1.76
C MET A 296 19.78 17.40 -1.58
N MET A 297 19.28 16.74 -2.63
CA MET A 297 18.89 15.33 -2.58
C MET A 297 20.10 14.42 -2.32
N TYR A 298 21.21 14.66 -3.01
CA TYR A 298 22.46 13.91 -2.76
C TYR A 298 23.09 14.23 -1.40
N ALA A 299 23.07 15.50 -0.97
CA ALA A 299 23.61 15.91 0.31
C ALA A 299 22.80 15.30 1.47
N GLY A 300 21.47 15.25 1.36
CA GLY A 300 20.62 14.57 2.34
C GLY A 300 20.96 13.08 2.45
N SER A 301 21.05 12.39 1.32
CA SER A 301 21.35 10.95 1.31
C SER A 301 22.76 10.61 1.80
N LEU A 302 23.79 11.26 1.24
CA LEU A 302 25.20 10.98 1.55
C LEU A 302 25.65 11.60 2.89
N GLY A 303 25.03 12.70 3.31
CA GLY A 303 25.35 13.39 4.56
C GLY A 303 24.58 12.88 5.76
N THR A 304 23.38 12.31 5.57
CA THR A 304 22.51 11.89 6.68
C THR A 304 22.01 10.45 6.57
N SER A 305 21.17 10.12 5.58
CA SER A 305 20.45 8.84 5.54
C SER A 305 21.37 7.62 5.48
N LEU A 306 22.29 7.59 4.51
CA LEU A 306 23.17 6.44 4.31
C LEU A 306 24.17 6.28 5.46
N PRO A 307 24.91 7.32 5.91
CA PRO A 307 25.80 7.19 7.06
C PRO A 307 25.09 6.70 8.32
N MET A 308 23.87 7.19 8.59
CA MET A 308 23.08 6.77 9.75
C MET A 308 22.71 5.29 9.66
N SER A 309 22.21 4.82 8.51
CA SER A 309 21.86 3.40 8.33
C SER A 309 23.09 2.49 8.46
N PHE A 310 24.23 2.85 7.85
CA PHE A 310 25.46 2.07 7.99
C PHE A 310 25.95 2.06 9.45
N TRP A 311 25.88 3.18 10.15
CA TRP A 311 26.24 3.28 11.55
C TRP A 311 25.35 2.41 12.45
N ASN A 312 24.05 2.40 12.22
CA ASN A 312 23.10 1.59 12.98
C ASN A 312 23.29 0.09 12.73
N ILE A 313 23.54 -0.33 11.48
CA ILE A 313 23.92 -1.71 11.15
C ILE A 313 25.20 -2.10 11.88
N TYR A 314 26.24 -1.27 11.80
CA TYR A 314 27.50 -1.49 12.50
C TYR A 314 27.28 -1.62 14.02
N LYS A 315 26.55 -0.68 14.62
CA LYS A 315 26.22 -0.67 16.04
C LYS A 315 25.47 -1.94 16.44
N SER A 316 24.48 -2.38 15.65
CA SER A 316 23.71 -3.59 15.99
C SER A 316 24.57 -4.86 15.94
N TYR A 317 25.54 -4.93 15.02
CA TYR A 317 26.46 -6.08 14.88
C TYR A 317 27.55 -6.08 15.96
N ARG A 318 28.08 -4.90 16.29
CA ARG A 318 29.02 -4.72 17.41
C ARG A 318 28.37 -5.12 18.74
N ASP A 319 27.14 -4.66 18.96
CA ASP A 319 26.40 -4.85 20.22
C ASP A 319 25.61 -6.17 20.26
N LYS A 320 25.67 -6.97 19.17
CA LYS A 320 24.99 -8.27 19.02
C LYS A 320 23.47 -8.25 19.19
N THR A 321 22.82 -7.16 18.78
CA THR A 321 21.36 -6.99 18.88
C THR A 321 20.60 -7.36 17.61
N GLY A 322 21.25 -7.31 16.45
CA GLY A 322 20.65 -7.64 15.15
C GLY A 322 20.45 -9.15 14.89
N LYS A 323 20.37 -9.55 13.61
CA LYS A 323 20.27 -10.97 13.19
C LYS A 323 21.60 -11.73 13.20
N MET A 324 22.74 -11.02 13.28
CA MET A 324 24.09 -11.60 13.25
C MET A 324 24.33 -12.52 12.04
N LEU A 325 23.82 -12.11 10.88
CA LEU A 325 24.00 -12.89 9.64
C LEU A 325 25.46 -12.83 9.19
N GLY A 326 25.93 -13.88 8.51
CA GLY A 326 27.21 -13.82 7.81
C GLY A 326 27.22 -12.73 6.72
N VAL A 327 28.41 -12.33 6.25
CA VAL A 327 28.57 -11.25 5.26
C VAL A 327 27.71 -11.50 4.03
N TRP A 328 27.73 -12.72 3.48
CA TRP A 328 26.96 -13.08 2.29
C TRP A 328 25.44 -12.91 2.48
N GLU A 329 24.90 -13.43 3.57
CA GLU A 329 23.47 -13.30 3.86
C GLU A 329 23.07 -11.86 4.22
N SER A 330 24.03 -11.06 4.71
CA SER A 330 23.80 -9.64 5.00
C SER A 330 23.71 -8.80 3.72
N ILE A 331 24.56 -9.06 2.72
CA ILE A 331 24.55 -8.32 1.44
C ILE A 331 23.57 -8.88 0.41
N ARG A 332 23.06 -10.10 0.62
CA ARG A 332 22.13 -10.79 -0.28
C ARG A 332 20.96 -9.91 -0.77
N PRO A 333 20.27 -9.12 0.08
CA PRO A 333 19.19 -8.24 -0.39
C PRO A 333 19.64 -7.21 -1.44
N LEU A 334 20.90 -6.80 -1.44
CA LEU A 334 21.43 -5.79 -2.36
C LEU A 334 21.61 -6.32 -3.80
N PHE A 335 21.60 -7.64 -4.00
CA PHE A 335 21.84 -8.23 -5.32
C PHE A 335 20.80 -7.82 -6.36
N THR A 336 19.49 -7.95 -6.03
CA THR A 336 18.42 -7.58 -6.96
C THR A 336 18.47 -6.09 -7.36
N PRO A 337 18.55 -5.12 -6.42
CA PRO A 337 18.70 -3.71 -6.78
C PRO A 337 19.92 -3.40 -7.65
N ILE A 338 21.07 -4.05 -7.41
CA ILE A 338 22.28 -3.84 -8.23
C ILE A 338 22.06 -4.29 -9.67
N VAL A 339 21.51 -5.50 -9.85
CA VAL A 339 21.20 -6.03 -11.19
C VAL A 339 20.12 -5.18 -11.88
N PHE A 340 19.11 -4.76 -11.12
CA PHE A 340 18.04 -3.89 -11.60
C PHE A 340 18.57 -2.53 -12.08
N PHE A 341 19.40 -1.87 -11.27
CA PHE A 341 20.08 -0.63 -11.61
C PHE A 341 20.92 -0.79 -12.87
N THR A 342 21.68 -1.89 -12.96
CA THR A 342 22.55 -2.18 -14.11
C THR A 342 21.75 -2.30 -15.40
N PHE A 343 20.71 -3.14 -15.44
CA PHE A 343 19.90 -3.30 -16.67
C PHE A 343 19.13 -2.03 -17.05
N SER A 344 18.53 -1.33 -16.08
CA SER A 344 17.84 -0.06 -16.35
C SER A 344 18.82 0.97 -16.92
N THR A 345 20.02 1.06 -16.34
CA THR A 345 21.04 2.01 -16.79
C THR A 345 21.59 1.64 -18.17
N ILE A 346 21.81 0.36 -18.46
CA ILE A 346 22.18 -0.11 -19.81
C ILE A 346 21.12 0.30 -20.83
N TRP A 347 19.83 0.12 -20.52
CA TRP A 347 18.74 0.56 -21.41
C TRP A 347 18.86 2.05 -21.69
N VAL A 348 18.96 2.90 -20.66
CA VAL A 348 19.03 4.36 -20.85
C VAL A 348 20.25 4.77 -21.68
N TYR A 349 21.45 4.28 -21.36
CA TYR A 349 22.68 4.71 -22.04
C TYR A 349 22.81 4.20 -23.48
N HIS A 350 22.27 3.01 -23.77
CA HIS A 350 22.33 2.41 -25.09
C HIS A 350 21.03 2.54 -25.89
N SER A 351 20.08 3.33 -25.38
CA SER A 351 18.84 3.67 -26.07
C SER A 351 19.14 4.38 -27.38
N SER A 352 18.84 3.74 -28.52
CA SER A 352 19.05 4.38 -29.83
C SER A 352 17.97 5.41 -30.14
N THR A 353 16.81 5.35 -29.46
CA THR A 353 15.74 6.34 -29.65
C THR A 353 15.79 7.48 -28.63
N ASP A 354 16.76 7.50 -27.71
CA ASP A 354 16.86 8.48 -26.62
C ASP A 354 15.61 8.49 -25.72
N ILE A 355 15.23 7.30 -25.25
CA ILE A 355 13.95 7.04 -24.58
C ILE A 355 13.78 7.86 -23.30
N ILE A 356 14.86 8.10 -22.55
CA ILE A 356 14.80 8.88 -21.31
C ILE A 356 14.44 10.34 -21.57
N ASN A 357 14.84 10.90 -22.72
CA ASN A 357 14.45 12.24 -23.11
C ASN A 357 13.10 12.26 -23.82
N LYS A 358 12.74 11.24 -24.60
CA LYS A 358 11.44 11.20 -25.29
C LYS A 358 10.27 10.91 -24.37
N ASN A 359 10.43 9.98 -23.43
CA ASN A 359 9.36 9.51 -22.53
C ASN A 359 9.86 9.35 -21.08
N PRO A 360 10.40 10.43 -20.47
CA PRO A 360 10.94 10.36 -19.11
C PRO A 360 9.92 9.84 -18.10
N ARG A 361 8.68 10.34 -18.13
CA ARG A 361 7.66 10.00 -17.13
C ARG A 361 7.32 8.52 -17.11
N MET A 362 7.16 7.91 -18.29
CA MET A 362 6.86 6.48 -18.40
C MET A 362 8.06 5.61 -18.03
N TYR A 363 9.27 6.01 -18.46
CA TYR A 363 10.49 5.29 -18.08
C TYR A 363 10.72 5.29 -16.57
N LEU A 364 10.58 6.45 -15.93
CA LEU A 364 10.69 6.58 -14.47
C LEU A 364 9.57 5.82 -13.74
N PHE A 365 8.34 5.79 -14.29
CA PHE A 365 7.24 5.00 -13.75
C PHE A 365 7.51 3.49 -13.78
N MET A 366 8.07 2.98 -14.88
CA MET A 366 8.53 1.59 -14.96
C MET A 366 9.56 1.30 -13.87
N VAL A 367 10.56 2.15 -13.72
CA VAL A 367 11.62 1.98 -12.71
C VAL A 367 11.03 1.98 -11.30
N GLY A 368 10.18 2.96 -10.98
CA GLY A 368 9.51 3.08 -9.69
C GLY A 368 8.63 1.88 -9.35
N THR A 369 7.91 1.34 -10.33
CA THR A 369 7.00 0.20 -10.13
C THR A 369 7.75 -1.12 -9.94
N ILE A 370 8.83 -1.36 -10.70
CA ILE A 370 9.71 -2.51 -10.48
C ILE A 370 10.38 -2.40 -9.10
N PHE A 371 10.87 -1.20 -8.76
CA PHE A 371 11.44 -0.93 -7.44
C PHE A 371 10.47 -1.29 -6.31
N ALA A 372 9.23 -0.80 -6.38
CA ALA A 372 8.20 -1.06 -5.37
C ALA A 372 8.00 -2.57 -5.19
N ASN A 373 7.91 -3.33 -6.29
CA ASN A 373 7.81 -4.79 -6.23
C ASN A 373 9.03 -5.44 -5.54
N VAL A 374 10.25 -5.05 -5.93
CA VAL A 374 11.49 -5.55 -5.33
C VAL A 374 11.54 -5.23 -3.83
N ASN A 375 11.17 -4.01 -3.44
CA ASN A 375 11.20 -3.58 -2.06
C ASN A 375 10.16 -4.32 -1.19
N CYS A 376 8.95 -4.56 -1.70
CA CYS A 376 7.96 -5.33 -0.94
C CYS A 376 8.41 -6.78 -0.65
N ARG A 377 9.27 -7.39 -1.48
CA ARG A 377 9.87 -8.70 -1.17
C ARG A 377 10.82 -8.63 0.02
N LEU A 378 11.59 -7.54 0.11
CA LEU A 378 12.44 -7.26 1.28
C LEU A 378 11.60 -6.98 2.52
N ILE A 379 10.51 -6.19 2.40
CA ILE A 379 9.59 -5.90 3.50
C ILE A 379 8.98 -7.18 4.08
N VAL A 380 8.50 -8.10 3.22
CA VAL A 380 8.00 -9.39 3.69
C VAL A 380 9.10 -10.14 4.44
N SER A 381 10.31 -10.25 3.87
CA SER A 381 11.40 -11.01 4.46
C SER A 381 11.90 -10.46 5.80
N GLN A 382 11.90 -9.13 5.98
CA GLN A 382 12.27 -8.52 7.25
C GLN A 382 11.19 -8.74 8.32
N MET A 383 9.91 -8.65 7.97
CA MET A 383 8.79 -8.77 8.93
C MET A 383 8.53 -10.22 9.31
N SER A 384 8.60 -11.15 8.38
CA SER A 384 8.51 -12.58 8.68
C SER A 384 9.80 -13.16 9.27
N SER A 385 10.88 -12.36 9.33
CA SER A 385 12.23 -12.80 9.68
C SER A 385 12.71 -14.01 8.86
N THR A 386 12.27 -14.13 7.60
CA THR A 386 12.74 -15.17 6.67
C THR A 386 13.90 -14.68 5.82
N ARG A 387 14.58 -15.63 5.15
CA ARG A 387 15.65 -15.31 4.19
C ARG A 387 15.11 -14.52 3.01
N CYS A 388 15.77 -13.43 2.63
CA CYS A 388 15.40 -12.62 1.47
C CYS A 388 15.52 -13.42 0.15
N GLU A 389 14.63 -13.14 -0.80
CA GLU A 389 14.73 -13.60 -2.18
C GLU A 389 16.05 -13.12 -2.81
N PHE A 390 16.69 -13.94 -3.64
CA PHE A 390 17.98 -13.57 -4.26
C PHE A 390 17.78 -12.63 -5.46
N ILE A 391 16.87 -13.02 -6.35
CA ILE A 391 16.54 -12.32 -7.58
C ILE A 391 15.03 -12.21 -7.70
N ASN A 392 14.50 -11.00 -7.85
CA ASN A 392 13.10 -10.80 -8.19
C ASN A 392 12.86 -11.22 -9.65
N TRP A 393 11.77 -11.93 -9.91
CA TRP A 393 11.49 -12.43 -11.26
C TRP A 393 11.31 -11.34 -12.32
N LEU A 394 10.91 -10.11 -11.95
CA LEU A 394 10.76 -8.98 -12.88
C LEU A 394 12.08 -8.54 -13.51
N ILE A 395 13.22 -8.98 -12.97
CA ILE A 395 14.53 -8.75 -13.59
C ILE A 395 14.66 -9.50 -14.92
N LEU A 396 14.01 -10.65 -15.10
CA LEU A 396 14.04 -11.41 -16.35
C LEU A 396 13.36 -10.69 -17.52
N PRO A 397 12.08 -10.26 -17.44
CA PRO A 397 11.45 -9.50 -18.50
C PRO A 397 12.13 -8.13 -18.72
N LEU A 398 12.73 -7.53 -17.69
CA LEU A 398 13.55 -6.32 -17.86
C LEU A 398 14.80 -6.62 -18.70
N ALA A 399 15.58 -7.65 -18.35
CA ALA A 399 16.76 -8.04 -19.10
C ALA A 399 16.42 -8.39 -20.56
N LEU A 400 15.30 -9.11 -20.78
CA LEU A 400 14.77 -9.37 -22.11
C LEU A 400 14.42 -8.07 -22.85
N SER A 401 13.79 -7.12 -22.17
CA SER A 401 13.47 -5.80 -22.73
C SER A 401 14.74 -5.09 -23.19
N VAL A 402 15.80 -5.10 -22.37
CA VAL A 402 17.11 -4.54 -22.75
C VAL A 402 17.65 -5.20 -24.03
N VAL A 403 17.62 -6.54 -24.12
CA VAL A 403 18.06 -7.25 -25.32
C VAL A 403 17.22 -6.86 -26.54
N ILE A 404 15.90 -6.79 -26.41
CA ILE A 404 14.99 -6.42 -27.50
C ILE A 404 15.30 -5.01 -28.01
N VAL A 405 15.49 -4.02 -27.13
CA VAL A 405 15.75 -2.63 -27.58
C VAL A 405 17.13 -2.45 -28.20
N LEU A 406 18.12 -3.23 -27.77
CA LEU A 406 19.46 -3.22 -28.37
C LEU A 406 19.49 -3.85 -29.76
N VAL A 407 18.67 -4.89 -30.00
CA VAL A 407 18.62 -5.59 -31.29
C VAL A 407 17.61 -4.96 -32.26
N PHE A 408 16.47 -4.50 -31.74
CA PHE A 408 15.35 -3.92 -32.50
C PHE A 408 14.96 -2.54 -31.96
N PRO A 409 15.75 -1.48 -32.23
CA PRO A 409 15.49 -0.16 -31.67
C PRO A 409 14.12 0.44 -32.04
N SER A 410 13.53 0.05 -33.16
CA SER A 410 12.19 0.48 -33.57
C SER A 410 11.08 0.03 -32.60
N LEU A 411 11.33 -1.01 -31.81
CA LEU A 411 10.37 -1.54 -30.82
C LEU A 411 10.50 -0.89 -29.45
N GLU A 412 11.48 0.01 -29.23
CA GLU A 412 11.83 0.52 -27.89
C GLU A 412 10.64 1.12 -27.11
N MET A 413 9.82 1.92 -27.78
CA MET A 413 8.61 2.48 -27.16
C MET A 413 7.58 1.41 -26.79
N ALA A 414 7.34 0.45 -27.69
CA ALA A 414 6.41 -0.65 -27.43
C ALA A 414 6.92 -1.52 -26.27
N THR A 415 8.22 -1.80 -26.23
CA THR A 415 8.88 -2.54 -25.15
C THR A 415 8.75 -1.81 -23.81
N LEU A 416 8.92 -0.48 -23.78
CA LEU A 416 8.69 0.32 -22.56
C LEU A 416 7.24 0.21 -22.07
N LEU A 417 6.25 0.32 -22.96
CA LEU A 417 4.83 0.20 -22.60
C LEU A 417 4.52 -1.19 -22.06
N VAL A 418 5.01 -2.25 -22.72
CA VAL A 418 4.82 -3.64 -22.29
C VAL A 418 5.47 -3.87 -20.93
N MET A 419 6.74 -3.48 -20.75
CA MET A 419 7.46 -3.68 -19.49
C MET A 419 6.80 -2.93 -18.33
N SER A 420 6.37 -1.69 -18.57
CA SER A 420 5.63 -0.91 -17.57
C SER A 420 4.30 -1.57 -17.20
N SER A 421 3.57 -2.09 -18.19
CA SER A 421 2.29 -2.79 -17.97
C SER A 421 2.50 -4.09 -17.19
N VAL A 422 3.49 -4.90 -17.57
CA VAL A 422 3.86 -6.13 -16.86
C VAL A 422 4.25 -5.83 -15.42
N ALA A 423 5.11 -4.83 -15.19
CA ALA A 423 5.50 -4.42 -13.84
C ALA A 423 4.30 -3.97 -13.00
N THR A 424 3.40 -3.17 -13.59
CA THR A 424 2.21 -2.64 -12.91
C THR A 424 1.24 -3.75 -12.54
N VAL A 425 0.89 -4.62 -13.49
CA VAL A 425 0.02 -5.78 -13.24
C VAL A 425 0.65 -6.70 -12.20
N ALA A 426 1.95 -6.98 -12.30
CA ALA A 426 2.67 -7.81 -11.34
C ALA A 426 2.68 -7.20 -9.93
N HIS A 427 2.88 -5.89 -9.81
CA HIS A 427 2.90 -5.19 -8.53
C HIS A 427 1.53 -5.12 -7.89
N ILE A 428 0.49 -4.75 -8.65
CA ILE A 428 -0.89 -4.75 -8.18
C ILE A 428 -1.29 -6.16 -7.75
N HIS A 429 -1.12 -7.16 -8.63
CA HIS A 429 -1.43 -8.55 -8.33
C HIS A 429 -0.70 -9.03 -7.07
N TYR A 430 0.60 -8.72 -6.92
CA TYR A 430 1.31 -9.03 -5.69
C TYR A 430 0.69 -8.36 -4.46
N GLY A 431 0.39 -7.06 -4.52
CA GLY A 431 -0.24 -6.32 -3.42
C GLY A 431 -1.59 -6.89 -3.00
N VAL A 432 -2.43 -7.32 -3.95
CA VAL A 432 -3.74 -7.92 -3.67
C VAL A 432 -3.62 -9.28 -2.99
N TYR A 433 -2.72 -10.14 -3.46
CA TYR A 433 -2.66 -11.54 -3.04
C TYR A 433 -1.63 -11.82 -1.93
N VAL A 434 -0.71 -10.89 -1.63
CA VAL A 434 0.21 -11.04 -0.49
C VAL A 434 -0.51 -10.83 0.84
N ILE A 435 -1.54 -9.97 0.87
CA ILE A 435 -2.30 -9.64 2.07
C ILE A 435 -3.35 -10.69 2.42
N GLU A 436 -3.94 -11.36 1.41
CA GLU A 436 -5.06 -12.29 1.59
C GLU A 436 -4.75 -13.40 2.62
N PRO A 437 -3.61 -14.12 2.58
CA PRO A 437 -3.34 -15.19 3.53
C PRO A 437 -3.08 -14.72 4.98
N ILE A 438 -2.62 -13.48 5.16
CA ILE A 438 -2.31 -12.92 6.49
C ILE A 438 -3.61 -12.63 7.24
N ASP A 439 -4.62 -12.11 6.55
CA ASP A 439 -5.94 -11.77 7.11
C ASP A 439 -6.69 -13.01 7.64
N TYR A 440 -6.47 -14.17 7.01
CA TYR A 440 -7.15 -15.41 7.39
C TYR A 440 -6.44 -16.26 8.47
N SER A 441 -5.25 -15.87 8.96
CA SER A 441 -4.55 -16.62 10.02
C SER A 441 -5.40 -16.73 11.31
N PRO A 442 -5.52 -17.92 11.94
CA PRO A 442 -6.34 -18.13 13.14
C PRO A 442 -6.00 -17.23 14.34
N THR A 443 -4.75 -16.74 14.40
CA THR A 443 -4.25 -15.94 15.53
C THR A 443 -4.58 -14.46 15.35
N VAL A 444 -4.59 -13.94 14.11
CA VAL A 444 -5.03 -12.56 13.77
C VAL A 444 -6.52 -12.38 14.07
N ARG A 445 -7.32 -13.44 13.92
CA ARG A 445 -8.76 -13.44 14.22
C ARG A 445 -9.08 -13.37 15.73
N LYS A 446 -8.15 -13.78 16.61
CA LYS A 446 -8.36 -13.75 18.07
C LYS A 446 -8.33 -12.33 18.64
N GLU A 447 -7.51 -11.44 18.08
CA GLU A 447 -7.44 -10.03 18.53
C GLU A 447 -8.74 -9.26 18.24
N PHE A 448 -9.50 -9.65 17.22
CA PHE A 448 -10.78 -9.02 16.87
C PHE A 448 -11.94 -9.44 17.78
N VAL A 449 -11.90 -10.64 18.36
CA VAL A 449 -13.03 -11.20 19.14
C VAL A 449 -12.93 -10.85 20.62
N ASP A 450 -11.71 -10.74 21.16
CA ASP A 450 -11.51 -10.54 22.60
C ASP A 450 -11.42 -9.05 23.03
N GLY A 451 -11.31 -8.11 22.08
CA GLY A 451 -11.19 -6.67 22.33
C GLY A 451 -12.48 -5.85 22.22
N CYS A 452 -13.58 -6.43 21.73
CA CYS A 452 -14.83 -5.69 21.45
C CYS A 452 -15.75 -5.68 22.71
N PRO A 453 -16.10 -4.50 23.27
CA PRO A 453 -17.14 -4.41 24.27
C PRO A 453 -18.45 -4.94 23.68
N ARG A 454 -19.16 -5.83 24.40
CA ARG A 454 -20.37 -6.57 23.95
C ARG A 454 -21.52 -5.72 23.37
N ASN A 455 -21.42 -4.39 23.43
CA ASN A 455 -22.44 -3.44 22.99
C ASN A 455 -22.07 -2.66 21.70
N GLN A 456 -20.94 -2.96 21.04
CA GLN A 456 -20.53 -2.30 19.78
C GLN A 456 -20.67 -3.19 18.52
N CYS A 457 -21.05 -4.45 18.66
CA CYS A 457 -21.07 -5.42 17.56
C CYS A 457 -22.11 -5.17 16.45
N GLU A 458 -23.04 -4.21 16.60
CA GLU A 458 -24.08 -3.98 15.59
C GLU A 458 -23.67 -3.02 14.46
N ILE A 459 -22.56 -2.29 14.58
CA ILE A 459 -22.21 -1.21 13.62
C ILE A 459 -20.88 -1.46 12.86
N GLU A 460 -20.02 -2.37 13.32
CA GLU A 460 -18.64 -2.48 12.80
C GLU A 460 -18.44 -3.37 11.56
N ASN A 461 -19.49 -4.01 11.04
CA ASN A 461 -19.39 -4.83 9.81
C ASN A 461 -19.36 -4.03 8.50
N PHE A 462 -19.38 -2.69 8.55
CA PHE A 462 -19.52 -1.88 7.34
C PHE A 462 -18.21 -1.55 6.60
N PHE A 463 -17.03 -1.62 7.23
CA PHE A 463 -15.76 -1.27 6.58
C PHE A 463 -14.53 -2.01 7.14
N VAL A 464 -14.66 -3.29 7.49
CA VAL A 464 -13.46 -4.15 7.44
C VAL A 464 -13.11 -4.23 5.96
N PHE A 465 -11.95 -3.68 5.58
CA PHE A 465 -11.37 -3.83 4.25
C PHE A 465 -10.95 -5.30 4.08
N ASP A 466 -11.97 -6.17 4.03
CA ASP A 466 -11.85 -7.50 3.48
C ASP A 466 -11.35 -7.30 2.05
N SER A 467 -10.45 -8.18 1.63
CA SER A 467 -10.01 -8.41 0.25
C SER A 467 -11.07 -8.17 -0.86
N ARG A 468 -12.36 -8.20 -0.47
CA ARG A 468 -13.54 -7.72 -1.19
C ARG A 468 -13.49 -6.29 -1.77
N VAL A 469 -12.93 -5.24 -1.17
CA VAL A 469 -12.98 -3.88 -1.78
C VAL A 469 -12.09 -3.78 -3.04
N ILE A 470 -10.93 -4.44 -3.02
CA ILE A 470 -10.08 -4.60 -4.21
C ILE A 470 -10.76 -5.52 -5.23
N ARG A 471 -11.45 -6.56 -4.76
CA ARG A 471 -12.32 -7.41 -5.59
C ARG A 471 -13.47 -6.64 -6.23
N VAL A 472 -14.09 -5.68 -5.55
CA VAL A 472 -15.18 -4.84 -6.08
C VAL A 472 -14.67 -3.97 -7.23
N LEU A 473 -13.44 -3.44 -7.17
CA LEU A 473 -12.86 -2.75 -8.31
C LEU A 473 -12.60 -3.68 -9.51
N TYR A 474 -12.37 -4.97 -9.26
CA TYR A 474 -12.23 -6.01 -10.30
C TYR A 474 -13.58 -6.51 -10.82
N GLU A 475 -14.58 -6.69 -9.96
CA GLU A 475 -15.93 -7.18 -10.26
C GLU A 475 -16.81 -6.08 -10.88
N VAL A 476 -16.55 -4.80 -10.62
CA VAL A 476 -17.22 -3.68 -11.33
C VAL A 476 -16.74 -3.57 -12.79
N ALA A 477 -15.54 -4.07 -13.12
CA ALA A 477 -15.06 -4.15 -14.49
C ALA A 477 -15.66 -5.36 -15.25
N ASP A 478 -16.13 -6.39 -14.54
CA ASP A 478 -16.73 -7.59 -15.12
C ASP A 478 -18.24 -7.61 -14.87
N LYS A 479 -19.01 -7.01 -15.78
CA LYS A 479 -20.48 -6.92 -15.67
C LYS A 479 -21.12 -8.31 -15.58
N ARG A 480 -21.68 -8.67 -14.41
CA ARG A 480 -23.09 -9.14 -14.19
C ARG A 480 -23.27 -9.84 -12.84
N ALA A 481 -24.46 -9.62 -12.27
CA ALA A 481 -25.18 -10.40 -11.25
C ALA A 481 -25.02 -9.97 -9.78
N PHE A 482 -26.02 -9.21 -9.33
CA PHE A 482 -26.41 -8.93 -7.94
C PHE A 482 -26.96 -10.18 -7.23
N GLY A 483 -26.81 -10.19 -5.89
CA GLY A 483 -27.76 -10.86 -4.99
C GLY A 483 -27.15 -11.56 -3.78
N SER A 484 -26.59 -10.82 -2.81
CA SER A 484 -26.22 -11.39 -1.51
C SER A 484 -27.27 -11.00 -0.44
N VAL A 485 -28.07 -11.97 -0.02
CA VAL A 485 -29.01 -11.88 1.10
C VAL A 485 -28.22 -11.96 2.41
N TYR A 486 -28.34 -10.94 3.27
CA TYR A 486 -27.74 -10.94 4.62
C TYR A 486 -28.76 -11.43 5.65
N CYS A 487 -28.44 -12.52 6.35
CA CYS A 487 -29.28 -13.05 7.43
C CYS A 487 -28.94 -12.32 8.75
N ILE A 488 -29.86 -11.50 9.23
CA ILE A 488 -29.74 -10.73 10.48
C ILE A 488 -30.01 -11.64 11.67
N LYS A 489 -29.06 -11.72 12.61
CA LYS A 489 -29.17 -12.51 13.84
C LYS A 489 -29.98 -11.73 14.89
N ALA A 490 -31.31 -11.84 14.88
CA ALA A 490 -32.16 -11.25 15.91
C ALA A 490 -32.09 -12.07 17.21
N LYS A 491 -31.76 -11.42 18.33
CA LYS A 491 -31.82 -12.00 19.67
C LYS A 491 -33.16 -11.63 20.31
N THR A 492 -34.16 -12.51 20.23
CA THR A 492 -35.45 -12.29 20.89
C THR A 492 -35.39 -12.85 22.31
N THR A 493 -35.28 -11.96 23.31
CA THR A 493 -35.49 -12.30 24.73
C THR A 493 -36.99 -12.32 25.01
N LEU A 494 -37.60 -13.51 25.05
CA LEU A 494 -38.97 -13.68 25.54
C LEU A 494 -38.95 -13.78 27.07
N GLY A 495 -39.25 -12.68 27.75
CA GLY A 495 -39.54 -12.67 29.19
C GLY A 495 -40.94 -13.24 29.43
N ARG A 496 -41.06 -14.30 30.23
CA ARG A 496 -42.35 -14.75 30.77
C ARG A 496 -42.81 -13.73 31.83
N GLY A 497 -43.85 -12.98 31.51
CA GLY A 497 -44.66 -12.30 32.52
C GLY A 497 -45.44 -13.34 33.31
N ASN A 498 -45.32 -13.31 34.64
CA ASN A 498 -46.20 -14.06 35.54
C ASN A 498 -47.60 -13.44 35.47
N GLN A 499 -48.60 -14.25 35.16
CA GLN A 499 -49.98 -14.02 35.59
C GLN A 499 -50.15 -14.67 36.97
N HIS A 500 -50.75 -13.87 37.85
CA HIS A 500 -51.16 -14.11 39.24
C HIS A 500 -50.09 -14.05 40.34
#